data_AF-A0A2V6BBM9-F1
#
_entry.id   AF-A0A2V6BBM9-F1
#
_cell.length_a   1.000
_cell.length_b   1.000
_cell.length_c   1.000
_cell.angle_alpha   90.00
_cell.angle_beta   90.00
_cell.angle_gamma   90.00
#
_symmetry.space_group_name_H-M   'P 1'
#
loop_
_entity.id
_entity.type
_entity.pdbx_description
1 polymer ?
#
loop_
_entity_poly.entity_id
_entity_poly.type
_entity_poly.pdbx_seq_one_letter_code
_entity_poly.pdbx_strand_id
1 'polypeptide(L)'
;MKRAVVLLSGGIDSTTTLAIAIAEGYEAYGLSFDYGQRHLIETQAARRIANSLGAKEHRVAKIDLRVFGGSALTADIDVPKRRSEKEIAHKIPITYVPARNTIFLAYGLAWAEVIPADHIFLGVNAIDYSGYPDCRPEFIEAFESLANLGTKAGVEGRRFQ
;
A
#
# COMPACT_ATOMS: atom_id res chain seq x y z
N MET A 1 -7.40 20.20 10.05
CA MET A 1 -6.49 19.08 10.39
C MET A 1 -5.92 18.51 9.10
N LYS A 2 -4.64 18.11 9.09
CA LYS A 2 -4.06 17.43 7.93
C LYS A 2 -4.71 16.03 7.83
N ARG A 3 -5.06 15.59 6.63
CA ARG A 3 -5.64 14.26 6.39
C ARG A 3 -4.67 13.42 5.58
N ALA A 4 -4.64 12.13 5.88
CA ALA A 4 -3.79 11.18 5.19
C ALA A 4 -4.56 9.89 4.91
N VAL A 5 -4.35 9.31 3.73
CA VAL A 5 -4.72 7.92 3.46
C VAL A 5 -3.52 7.05 3.82
N VAL A 6 -3.72 5.99 4.59
CA VAL A 6 -2.67 5.03 4.98
C VAL A 6 -2.99 3.67 4.39
N LEU A 7 -2.12 3.17 3.52
CA LEU A 7 -2.26 1.82 2.97
C LEU A 7 -1.92 0.78 4.06
N LEU A 8 -2.96 0.14 4.60
CA LEU A 8 -2.92 -0.66 5.82
C LEU A 8 -3.15 -2.14 5.51
N SER A 9 -2.11 -2.98 5.63
CA SER A 9 -2.23 -4.44 5.43
C SER A 9 -2.50 -5.21 6.73
N GLY A 10 -2.22 -4.60 7.89
CA GLY A 10 -2.25 -5.26 9.18
C GLY A 10 -0.93 -5.93 9.57
N GLY A 11 0.08 -5.87 8.70
CA GLY A 11 1.46 -6.25 9.01
C GLY A 11 2.22 -5.15 9.77
N ILE A 12 3.39 -5.50 10.31
CA ILE A 12 4.22 -4.62 11.15
C ILE A 12 4.55 -3.28 10.47
N ASP A 13 4.95 -3.31 9.19
CA ASP A 13 5.35 -2.10 8.47
C ASP A 13 4.17 -1.14 8.34
N SER A 14 3.05 -1.60 7.79
CA SER A 14 1.84 -0.77 7.65
C SER A 14 1.25 -0.29 8.98
N THR A 15 1.42 -1.07 10.05
CA THR A 15 1.00 -0.68 11.41
C THR A 15 1.87 0.45 11.93
N THR A 16 3.18 0.35 11.71
CA THR A 16 4.16 1.38 12.07
C THR A 16 3.90 2.65 11.28
N THR A 17 3.62 2.53 9.98
CA THR A 17 3.23 3.65 9.12
C THR A 17 1.98 4.37 9.63
N LEU A 18 0.93 3.63 10.05
CA LEU A 18 -0.25 4.25 10.65
C LEU A 18 0.08 4.98 11.96
N ALA A 19 0.89 4.36 12.82
CA ALA A 19 1.32 4.99 14.07
C ALA A 19 2.11 6.28 13.82
N ILE A 20 3.00 6.30 12.82
CA ILE A 20 3.75 7.49 12.39
C ILE A 20 2.80 8.60 11.94
N ALA A 21 1.86 8.30 11.03
CA ALA A 21 0.90 9.29 10.54
C ALA A 21 0.07 9.91 11.69
N ILE A 22 -0.35 9.11 12.65
CA ILE A 22 -1.09 9.61 13.82
C ILE A 22 -0.19 10.44 14.73
N ALA A 23 1.04 10.00 14.98
CA ALA A 23 2.01 10.74 15.79
C ALA A 23 2.41 12.10 15.17
N GLU A 24 2.42 12.19 13.85
CA GLU A 24 2.64 13.43 13.09
C GLU A 24 1.40 14.35 13.03
N GLY A 25 0.28 13.94 13.64
CA GLY A 25 -0.92 14.75 13.78
C GLY A 25 -1.87 14.69 12.59
N TYR A 26 -1.78 13.67 11.74
CA TYR A 26 -2.74 13.44 10.67
C TYR A 26 -4.04 12.80 11.20
N GLU A 27 -5.18 13.28 10.71
CA GLU A 27 -6.42 12.51 10.72
C GLU A 27 -6.28 11.38 9.69
N ALA A 28 -5.89 10.19 10.16
CA ALA A 28 -5.50 9.07 9.31
C ALA A 28 -6.69 8.20 8.88
N TYR A 29 -6.76 7.86 7.60
CA TYR A 29 -7.79 7.02 6.97
C TYR A 29 -7.15 5.73 6.46
N GLY A 30 -7.46 4.59 7.06
CA GLY A 30 -6.84 3.31 6.73
C GLY A 30 -7.50 2.64 5.51
N LEU A 31 -6.71 2.25 4.51
CA LEU A 31 -7.17 1.54 3.33
C LEU A 31 -6.50 0.16 3.23
N SER A 32 -7.30 -0.90 3.31
CA SER A 32 -6.86 -2.28 3.08
C SER A 32 -7.40 -2.82 1.77
N PHE A 33 -6.79 -3.91 1.29
CA PHE A 33 -7.18 -4.57 0.05
C PHE A 33 -7.48 -6.04 0.29
N ASP A 34 -8.63 -6.48 -0.23
CA ASP A 34 -8.95 -7.87 -0.48
C ASP A 34 -8.83 -8.08 -2.00
N TYR A 35 -7.71 -8.65 -2.41
CA TYR A 35 -7.33 -8.79 -3.81
C TYR A 35 -7.25 -10.24 -4.30
N GLY A 36 -7.90 -11.15 -3.57
CA GLY A 36 -7.84 -12.58 -3.83
C GLY A 36 -6.60 -13.25 -3.21
N GLN A 37 -5.99 -12.63 -2.21
CA GLN A 37 -4.87 -13.22 -1.47
C GLN A 37 -5.30 -14.39 -0.59
N ARG A 38 -4.39 -15.34 -0.36
CA ARG A 38 -4.66 -16.58 0.42
C ARG A 38 -5.09 -16.32 1.87
N HIS A 39 -4.61 -15.25 2.51
CA HIS A 39 -4.76 -15.04 3.95
C HIS A 39 -5.70 -13.88 4.30
N LEU A 40 -7.00 -14.19 4.44
CA LEU A 40 -8.02 -13.23 4.90
C LEU A 40 -7.82 -12.73 6.34
N ILE A 41 -6.94 -13.37 7.13
CA ILE A 41 -6.63 -12.94 8.49
C ILE A 41 -5.97 -11.55 8.52
N GLU A 42 -5.31 -11.16 7.43
CA GLU A 42 -4.62 -9.87 7.28
C GLU A 42 -5.62 -8.70 7.34
N THR A 43 -6.75 -8.78 6.62
CA THR A 43 -7.76 -7.72 6.65
C THR A 43 -8.45 -7.59 8.00
N GLN A 44 -8.60 -8.70 8.74
CA GLN A 44 -9.09 -8.67 10.12
C GLN A 44 -8.07 -8.01 11.06
N ALA A 45 -6.77 -8.30 10.88
CA ALA A 45 -5.71 -7.65 11.64
C ALA A 45 -5.68 -6.14 11.37
N ALA A 46 -5.74 -5.73 10.10
CA ALA A 46 -5.80 -4.33 9.69
C ALA A 46 -6.95 -3.58 10.36
N ARG A 47 -8.15 -4.19 10.42
CA ARG A 47 -9.31 -3.60 11.10
C ARG A 47 -9.07 -3.42 12.60
N ARG A 48 -8.48 -4.42 13.28
CA ARG A 48 -8.15 -4.31 14.71
C ARG A 48 -7.14 -3.21 14.97
N ILE A 49 -6.10 -3.13 14.14
CA ILE A 49 -5.05 -2.13 14.24
C ILE A 49 -5.61 -0.72 14.02
N ALA A 50 -6.40 -0.51 12.96
CA ALA A 50 -7.05 0.75 12.66
C ALA A 50 -7.88 1.26 13.85
N ASN A 51 -8.69 0.37 14.44
CA ASN A 51 -9.49 0.69 15.61
C ASN A 51 -8.62 0.99 16.84
N SER A 52 -7.57 0.21 17.10
CA SER A 52 -6.74 0.37 18.30
C SER A 52 -5.89 1.64 18.27
N LEU A 53 -5.41 2.03 17.08
CA LEU A 53 -4.56 3.20 16.91
C LEU A 53 -5.36 4.49 16.69
N GLY A 54 -6.67 4.40 16.41
CA GLY A 54 -7.54 5.56 16.26
C GLY A 54 -7.59 6.12 14.84
N ALA A 55 -7.50 5.27 13.82
CA ALA A 55 -7.80 5.69 12.45
C ALA A 55 -9.24 6.24 12.37
N LYS A 56 -9.40 7.37 11.66
CA LYS A 56 -10.68 8.05 11.51
C LYS A 56 -11.74 7.18 10.82
N GLU A 57 -11.30 6.46 9.80
CA GLU A 57 -12.12 5.52 9.04
C GLU A 57 -11.21 4.41 8.50
N HIS A 58 -11.75 3.19 8.39
CA HIS A 58 -11.07 2.05 7.76
C HIS A 58 -11.93 1.46 6.66
N ARG A 59 -11.39 1.36 5.44
CA ARG A 59 -12.04 0.74 4.29
C ARG A 59 -11.28 -0.48 3.81
N VAL A 60 -12.01 -1.45 3.29
CA VAL A 60 -11.45 -2.61 2.58
C VAL A 60 -11.94 -2.56 1.14
N ALA A 61 -11.04 -2.30 0.20
CA ALA A 61 -11.33 -2.35 -1.22
C ALA A 61 -11.23 -3.81 -1.71
N LYS A 62 -12.25 -4.28 -2.43
CA LYS A 62 -12.25 -5.60 -3.07
C LYS A 62 -11.84 -5.45 -4.53
N ILE A 63 -10.72 -6.07 -4.93
CA ILE A 63 -10.15 -5.94 -6.27
C ILE A 63 -9.56 -7.28 -6.69
N ASP A 64 -10.29 -8.10 -7.44
CA ASP A 64 -9.75 -9.41 -7.83
C ASP A 64 -8.58 -9.27 -8.82
N LEU A 65 -7.34 -9.42 -8.34
CA LEU A 65 -6.15 -9.35 -9.19
C LEU A 65 -5.83 -10.68 -9.88
N ARG A 66 -6.50 -11.78 -9.50
CA ARG A 66 -6.33 -13.10 -10.14
C ARG A 66 -6.76 -13.08 -11.61
N VAL A 67 -7.59 -12.11 -11.99
CA VAL A 67 -8.04 -11.90 -13.37
C VAL A 67 -6.89 -11.59 -14.33
N PHE A 68 -5.75 -11.11 -13.83
CA PHE A 68 -4.57 -10.76 -14.64
C PHE A 68 -3.45 -11.81 -14.57
N GLY A 69 -3.54 -12.76 -13.64
CA GLY A 69 -2.53 -13.79 -13.43
C GLY A 69 -2.38 -14.21 -11.97
N GLY A 70 -1.63 -15.29 -11.76
CA GLY A 70 -1.32 -15.83 -10.44
C GLY A 70 0.08 -15.43 -9.96
N SER A 71 0.22 -15.24 -8.66
CA SER A 71 1.50 -15.29 -7.95
C SER A 71 1.37 -16.25 -6.77
N ALA A 72 2.45 -16.52 -6.04
CA ALA A 72 2.37 -17.33 -4.82
C ALA A 72 1.47 -16.72 -3.72
N LEU A 73 1.08 -15.45 -3.85
CA LEU A 73 0.10 -14.82 -2.96
C LEU A 73 -1.35 -15.02 -3.41
N THR A 74 -1.60 -15.32 -4.69
CA THR A 74 -2.95 -15.39 -5.29
C THR A 74 -3.28 -16.75 -5.92
N ALA A 75 -2.31 -17.67 -5.96
CA ALA A 75 -2.43 -19.04 -6.49
C ALA A 75 -1.77 -20.07 -5.54
N ASP A 76 -2.01 -21.36 -5.78
CA ASP A 76 -1.43 -22.45 -4.99
C ASP A 76 0.01 -22.77 -5.45
N ILE A 77 0.91 -21.82 -5.17
CA ILE A 77 2.34 -21.95 -5.44
C ILE A 77 3.07 -21.89 -4.10
N ASP A 78 3.98 -22.82 -3.85
CA ASP A 78 4.79 -22.84 -2.63
C ASP A 78 5.77 -21.67 -2.58
N VAL A 79 5.84 -20.99 -1.43
CA VAL A 79 6.82 -19.94 -1.16
C VAL A 79 8.05 -20.54 -0.48
N PRO A 80 9.25 -20.47 -1.09
CA PRO A 80 10.48 -20.95 -0.48
C PRO A 80 10.78 -20.21 0.84
N LYS A 81 10.86 -20.95 1.95
CA LYS A 81 11.03 -20.40 3.31
C LYS A 81 12.49 -20.09 3.70
N ARG A 82 13.48 -20.41 2.86
CA ARG A 82 14.93 -20.25 3.14
C ARG A 82 15.69 -19.80 1.89
N ARG A 83 15.48 -18.55 1.48
CA ARG A 83 16.30 -17.92 0.43
C ARG A 83 17.48 -17.20 1.09
N SER A 84 18.67 -17.32 0.51
CA SER A 84 19.82 -16.49 0.90
C SER A 84 19.64 -15.04 0.46
N GLU A 85 20.28 -14.09 1.13
CA GLU A 85 20.25 -12.66 0.74
C GLU A 85 20.65 -12.45 -0.73
N LYS A 86 21.62 -13.24 -1.22
CA LYS A 86 22.06 -13.20 -2.63
C LYS A 86 20.96 -13.64 -3.61
N GLU A 87 20.14 -14.62 -3.25
CA GLU A 87 19.02 -15.10 -4.07
C GLU A 87 17.83 -14.13 -4.08
N ILE A 88 17.66 -13.35 -3.01
CA ILE A 88 16.62 -12.33 -2.89
C ILE A 88 16.94 -11.12 -3.78
N ALA A 89 18.21 -10.75 -3.90
CA ALA A 89 18.63 -9.53 -4.60
C ALA A 89 18.56 -9.58 -6.14
N HIS A 90 18.52 -10.75 -6.78
CA HIS A 90 18.79 -10.88 -8.23
C HIS A 90 17.60 -11.32 -9.09
N LYS A 91 16.42 -11.61 -8.52
CA LYS A 91 15.24 -12.05 -9.30
C LYS A 91 13.96 -11.47 -8.73
N ILE A 92 13.01 -11.12 -9.62
CA ILE A 92 11.65 -10.76 -9.22
C ILE A 92 11.05 -11.94 -8.42
N PRO A 93 10.58 -11.72 -7.18
CA PRO A 93 10.03 -12.79 -6.35
C PRO A 93 8.83 -13.46 -6.99
N ILE A 94 8.64 -14.77 -6.76
CA ILE A 94 7.42 -15.48 -7.19
C ILE A 94 6.14 -15.01 -6.46
N THR A 95 6.32 -14.26 -5.37
CA THR A 95 5.27 -13.56 -4.63
C THR A 95 4.91 -12.21 -5.24
N TYR A 96 5.63 -11.77 -6.29
CA TYR A 96 5.31 -10.59 -7.06
C TYR A 96 3.94 -10.76 -7.75
N VAL A 97 3.02 -9.89 -7.37
CA VAL A 97 1.75 -9.69 -8.07
C VAL A 97 1.98 -8.51 -9.02
N PRO A 98 1.80 -8.66 -10.35
CA PRO A 98 2.05 -7.60 -11.30
C PRO A 98 1.35 -6.27 -10.96
N ALA A 99 2.13 -5.19 -10.89
CA ALA A 99 1.66 -3.81 -10.66
C ALA A 99 0.79 -3.61 -9.40
N ARG A 100 0.90 -4.49 -8.40
CA ARG A 100 0.03 -4.46 -7.22
C ARG A 100 0.11 -3.13 -6.47
N ASN A 101 1.31 -2.63 -6.17
CA ASN A 101 1.42 -1.37 -5.42
C ASN A 101 0.97 -0.18 -6.25
N THR A 102 1.14 -0.21 -7.58
CA THR A 102 0.58 0.81 -8.48
C THR A 102 -0.93 0.88 -8.37
N ILE A 103 -1.62 -0.27 -8.38
CA ILE A 103 -3.08 -0.34 -8.23
C ILE A 103 -3.50 0.14 -6.85
N PHE A 104 -2.78 -0.25 -5.80
CA PHE A 104 -3.10 0.16 -4.42
C PHE A 104 -2.95 1.66 -4.22
N LEU A 105 -1.86 2.25 -4.72
CA LEU A 105 -1.64 3.69 -4.70
C LEU A 105 -2.71 4.43 -5.51
N ALA A 106 -3.15 3.90 -6.66
CA ALA A 106 -4.24 4.51 -7.44
C ALA A 106 -5.57 4.54 -6.66
N TYR A 107 -5.90 3.49 -5.90
CA TYR A 107 -7.06 3.49 -5.01
C TYR A 107 -6.90 4.46 -3.83
N GLY A 108 -5.70 4.52 -3.26
CA GLY A 108 -5.36 5.50 -2.22
C GLY A 108 -5.55 6.93 -2.70
N LEU A 109 -5.08 7.22 -3.92
CA LEU A 109 -5.21 8.52 -4.59
C LEU A 109 -6.67 8.90 -4.85
N ALA A 110 -7.46 7.96 -5.38
CA ALA A 110 -8.88 8.17 -5.60
C ALA A 110 -9.62 8.49 -4.30
N TRP A 111 -9.28 7.80 -3.19
CA TRP A 111 -9.90 8.11 -1.91
C TRP A 111 -9.42 9.45 -1.34
N ALA A 112 -8.13 9.76 -1.47
CA ALA A 112 -7.54 11.01 -1.02
C ALA A 112 -8.21 12.24 -1.67
N GLU A 113 -8.60 12.16 -2.94
CA GLU A 113 -9.39 13.21 -3.60
C GLU A 113 -10.76 13.43 -2.94
N VAL A 114 -11.43 12.35 -2.54
CA VAL A 114 -12.78 12.39 -1.95
C VAL A 114 -12.78 12.96 -0.53
N ILE A 115 -11.73 12.71 0.25
CA ILE A 115 -11.61 13.17 1.64
C ILE A 115 -10.73 14.41 1.84
N PRO A 116 -10.50 15.19 0.77
CA PRO A 116 -9.39 16.13 0.63
C PRO A 116 -8.16 15.84 1.51
N ALA A 117 -7.55 14.66 1.32
CA ALA A 117 -6.25 14.32 1.88
C ALA A 117 -5.16 14.67 0.86
N ASP A 118 -4.06 15.22 1.35
CA ASP A 118 -2.91 15.60 0.52
C ASP A 118 -1.73 14.64 0.74
N HIS A 119 -1.89 13.61 1.58
CA HIS A 119 -0.82 12.66 1.91
C HIS A 119 -1.29 11.21 1.73
N ILE A 120 -0.45 10.37 1.14
CA ILE A 120 -0.68 8.94 1.00
C ILE A 120 0.51 8.18 1.58
N PHE A 121 0.30 7.56 2.73
CA PHE A 121 1.33 6.79 3.41
C PHE A 121 1.33 5.33 2.94
N LEU A 122 2.52 4.83 2.60
CA LEU A 122 2.75 3.44 2.19
C LEU A 122 3.95 2.87 2.95
N GLY A 123 3.77 1.71 3.61
CA GLY A 123 4.81 1.02 4.37
C GLY A 123 5.72 0.12 3.53
N VAL A 124 6.22 0.57 2.37
CA VAL A 124 7.24 -0.16 1.60
C VAL A 124 8.64 0.21 2.07
N ASN A 125 9.54 -0.76 2.10
CA ASN A 125 10.92 -0.56 2.54
C ASN A 125 11.88 -0.52 1.34
N ALA A 126 12.65 0.56 1.22
CA ALA A 126 13.64 0.76 0.15
C ALA A 126 14.94 -0.04 0.33
N ILE A 127 15.23 -0.55 1.54
CA ILE A 127 16.38 -1.40 1.84
C ILE A 127 16.02 -2.87 1.59
N ASP A 128 14.75 -3.24 1.77
CA ASP A 128 14.23 -4.60 1.63
C ASP A 128 13.25 -4.73 0.46
N TYR A 129 13.45 -3.94 -0.61
CA TYR A 129 12.59 -4.04 -1.79
C TYR A 129 12.70 -5.39 -2.48
N SER A 130 13.61 -6.30 -2.06
CA SER A 130 13.56 -7.74 -2.35
C SER A 130 13.35 -8.11 -3.84
N GLY A 131 13.72 -7.23 -4.78
CA GLY A 131 13.48 -7.38 -6.22
C GLY A 131 12.10 -6.92 -6.75
N TYR A 132 11.25 -6.29 -5.93
CA TYR A 132 9.98 -5.66 -6.30
C TYR A 132 10.22 -4.27 -6.92
N PRO A 133 9.90 -4.06 -8.21
CA PRO A 133 10.16 -2.80 -8.89
C PRO A 133 9.25 -1.65 -8.42
N ASP A 134 8.09 -1.97 -7.86
CA ASP A 134 7.04 -1.08 -7.36
C ASP A 134 7.17 -0.74 -5.86
N CYS A 135 8.36 -0.94 -5.29
CA CYS A 135 8.73 -0.53 -3.93
C CYS A 135 9.92 0.45 -3.92
N ARG A 136 10.48 0.78 -5.09
CA ARG A 136 11.72 1.57 -5.21
C ARG A 136 11.44 3.07 -5.09
N PRO A 137 12.39 3.88 -4.58
CA PRO A 137 12.22 5.34 -4.50
C PRO A 137 11.81 5.98 -5.83
N GLU A 138 12.43 5.58 -6.94
CA GLU A 138 12.14 6.16 -8.27
C GLU A 138 10.71 5.84 -8.73
N PHE A 139 10.14 4.71 -8.30
CA PHE A 139 8.74 4.39 -8.54
C PHE A 139 7.81 5.30 -7.73
N ILE A 140 8.14 5.55 -6.45
CA ILE A 140 7.34 6.43 -5.58
C ILE A 140 7.35 7.87 -6.10
N GLU A 141 8.52 8.40 -6.47
CA GLU A 141 8.66 9.75 -7.06
C GLU A 141 7.88 9.89 -8.38
N ALA A 142 7.92 8.85 -9.22
CA ALA A 142 7.14 8.82 -10.46
C ALA A 142 5.63 8.78 -10.19
N PHE A 143 5.19 8.04 -9.17
CA PHE A 143 3.78 8.00 -8.77
C PHE A 143 3.32 9.34 -8.18
N GLU A 144 4.12 10.00 -7.35
CA GLU A 144 3.83 11.33 -6.81
C GLU A 144 3.67 12.36 -7.94
N SER A 145 4.56 12.32 -8.93
CA SER A 145 4.48 13.16 -10.13
C SER A 145 3.18 12.92 -10.90
N LEU A 146 2.79 11.65 -11.08
CA LEU A 146 1.52 11.27 -11.69
C LEU A 146 0.33 11.78 -10.88
N ALA A 147 0.35 11.61 -9.56
CA ALA A 147 -0.73 12.06 -8.68
C ALA A 147 -0.94 13.57 -8.79
N ASN A 148 0.15 14.33 -8.82
CA ASN A 148 0.11 15.79 -8.95
C ASN A 148 -0.27 16.28 -10.36
N LEU A 149 -0.07 15.46 -11.40
CA LEU A 149 -0.44 15.77 -12.78
C LEU A 149 -1.88 15.36 -13.12
N GLY A 150 -2.32 14.20 -12.65
CA GLY A 150 -3.51 13.50 -13.12
C GLY A 150 -4.78 13.70 -12.29
N THR A 151 -4.74 14.59 -11.28
CA THR A 151 -5.85 14.80 -10.35
C THR A 151 -6.39 16.22 -10.40
N LYS A 152 -7.66 16.38 -10.02
CA LYS A 152 -8.27 17.71 -9.87
C LYS A 152 -7.52 18.50 -8.79
N ALA A 153 -7.21 17.84 -7.67
CA ALA A 153 -6.46 18.45 -6.58
C ALA A 153 -5.10 19.00 -7.04
N GLY A 154 -4.36 18.23 -7.84
CA GLY A 154 -3.07 18.63 -8.42
C GLY A 154 -3.16 19.87 -9.31
N VAL A 155 -4.12 19.89 -10.25
CA VAL A 155 -4.28 21.02 -11.19
C VAL A 155 -4.82 22.28 -10.53
N GLU A 156 -5.54 22.16 -9.41
CA GLU A 156 -6.04 23.29 -8.61
C GLU A 156 -5.04 23.80 -7.56
N GLY A 157 -3.81 23.26 -7.54
CA GLY A 157 -2.70 23.78 -6.74
C GLY A 157 -2.48 23.09 -5.39
N ARG A 158 -3.23 22.03 -5.06
CA ARG A 158 -2.86 21.12 -3.96
C ARG A 158 -1.76 20.17 -4.42
N ARG A 159 -0.92 19.72 -3.49
CA ARG A 159 0.19 18.80 -3.79
C ARG A 159 0.10 17.55 -2.95
N PHE A 160 0.10 16.40 -3.61
CA PHE A 160 0.23 15.10 -2.96
C PHE A 160 1.67 14.87 -2.53
N GLN A 161 1.81 14.26 -1.35
CA GLN A 161 3.06 13.78 -0.74
C GLN A 161 2.89 12.36 -0.20
#